data_AF-A0A1H6EG37-F1
#
_entry.id   AF-A0A1H6EG37-F1
#
_cell.length_a   1.000
_cell.length_b   1.000
_cell.length_c   1.000
_cell.angle_alpha   90.00
_cell.angle_beta   90.00
_cell.angle_gamma   90.00
#
_symmetry.space_group_name_H-M   'P 1'
#
loop_
_entity.id
_entity.type
_entity.pdbx_description
1 polymer ?
#
loop_
_entity_poly.entity_id
_entity_poly.type
_entity_poly.pdbx_seq_one_letter_code
_entity_poly.pdbx_strand_id
1 'polypeptide(L)' 'MKTHLRGPGRILRSRIPELAYQEIWASLLTHWALCTLICTAATATGIDPDRIKFLGTVRIVRRSVTDRAAFSP' A
#
# COMPACT_ATOMS: atom_id res chain seq x y z
N MET A 1 -11.52 -2.95 -5.96
CA MET A 1 -10.53 -2.20 -5.16
C MET A 1 -10.36 -2.87 -3.81
N LYS A 2 -9.19 -3.44 -3.52
CA LYS A 2 -8.92 -4.15 -2.24
C LYS A 2 -8.98 -3.15 -1.08
N THR A 3 -9.99 -3.24 -0.20
CA THR A 3 -10.21 -2.36 0.96
C THR A 3 -9.16 -2.52 2.07
N HIS A 4 -8.28 -3.51 1.93
CA HIS A 4 -7.24 -3.87 2.90
C HIS A 4 -6.23 -2.75 3.20
N LEU A 5 -6.01 -1.79 2.29
CA LEU A 5 -5.11 -0.66 2.55
C LEU A 5 -5.66 0.30 3.60
N ARG A 6 -6.99 0.46 3.62
CA ARG A 6 -7.70 1.39 4.48
C ARG A 6 -8.12 0.74 5.80
N GLY A 7 -8.38 -0.57 5.79
CA GLY A 7 -8.96 -1.28 6.93
C GLY A 7 -10.49 -1.14 6.98
N PRO A 8 -11.19 -2.02 7.69
CA PRO A 8 -12.65 -2.00 7.77
C PRO A 8 -13.16 -0.72 8.43
N GLY A 9 -14.26 -0.17 7.92
CA GLY A 9 -15.05 0.87 8.61
C GLY A 9 -14.43 2.26 8.74
N ARG A 10 -13.25 2.55 8.15
CA ARG A 10 -12.74 3.93 8.16
C ARG A 10 -13.69 4.85 7.40
N ILE A 11 -13.76 6.11 7.81
CA ILE A 11 -14.36 7.22 7.08
C ILE A 11 -13.20 8.04 6.48
N LEU A 12 -13.42 8.75 5.36
CA LEU A 12 -12.41 9.69 4.86
C LEU A 12 -12.13 10.72 5.97
N ARG A 13 -10.86 11.06 6.21
CA ARG A 13 -10.49 11.93 7.34
C ARG A 13 -10.95 13.36 7.08
N SER A 14 -10.87 13.81 5.84
CA SER A 14 -11.34 15.11 5.42
C SER A 14 -12.85 15.18 5.23
N ARG A 15 -13.44 16.30 5.68
CA ARG A 15 -14.81 16.71 5.34
C ARG A 15 -14.88 17.73 4.20
N ILE A 16 -13.72 18.15 3.68
CA ILE A 16 -13.58 19.05 2.53
C ILE A 16 -13.44 18.19 1.26
N PRO A 17 -14.22 18.46 0.19
CA PRO A 17 -14.28 17.62 -1.01
C PRO A 17 -12.92 17.46 -1.69
N GLU A 18 -12.13 18.52 -1.81
CA GLU A 18 -10.79 18.48 -2.43
C GLU A 18 -9.86 17.48 -1.74
N LEU A 19 -9.74 17.58 -0.42
CA LEU A 19 -8.93 16.66 0.38
C LEU A 19 -9.50 15.23 0.38
N ALA A 20 -10.82 15.06 0.22
CA ALA A 20 -11.43 13.75 0.05
C ALA A 20 -11.00 13.09 -1.28
N TYR A 21 -10.95 13.85 -2.38
CA TYR A 21 -10.36 13.38 -3.63
C TYR A 21 -8.90 12.98 -3.46
N GLN A 22 -8.11 13.80 -2.76
CA GLN A 22 -6.71 13.46 -2.47
C GLN A 22 -6.56 12.14 -1.71
N GLU A 23 -7.40 11.86 -0.71
CA GLU A 23 -7.39 10.59 0.02
C GLU A 23 -7.73 9.38 -0.89
N ILE A 24 -8.68 9.55 -1.81
CA ILE A 24 -9.04 8.52 -2.80
C ILE A 24 -7.86 8.28 -3.75
N TRP A 25 -7.28 9.34 -4.30
CA TRP A 25 -6.11 9.25 -5.18
C TRP A 25 -4.91 8.63 -4.48
N ALA A 26 -4.64 9.02 -3.23
CA ALA A 26 -3.58 8.42 -2.43
C ALA A 26 -3.81 6.91 -2.23
N SER A 27 -5.05 6.48 -2.02
CA SER A 27 -5.40 5.06 -1.88
C SER A 27 -5.18 4.28 -3.19
N LEU A 28 -5.57 4.86 -4.33
CA LEU A 28 -5.35 4.28 -5.65
C LEU A 28 -3.87 4.20 -6.00
N LEU A 29 -3.11 5.27 -5.77
CA LEU A 29 -1.67 5.33 -6.02
C LEU A 29 -0.93 4.31 -5.15
N THR A 30 -1.29 4.18 -3.87
CA THR A 30 -0.72 3.18 -2.97
C THR A 30 -0.99 1.76 -3.47
N HIS A 31 -2.21 1.49 -3.96
CA HIS A 31 -2.53 0.18 -4.53
C HIS A 31 -1.69 -0.12 -5.76
N TRP A 32 -1.59 0.84 -6.69
CA TRP A 32 -0.78 0.71 -7.88
C TRP A 32 0.69 0.46 -7.55
N ALA A 33 1.28 1.25 -6.65
CA ALA A 33 2.68 1.11 -6.22
C ALA A 33 2.97 -0.26 -5.58
N LEU A 34 2.02 -0.83 -4.85
CA LEU A 34 2.17 -2.17 -4.29
C LEU A 34 2.08 -3.27 -5.36
N CYS A 35 1.19 -3.13 -6.33
CA CYS A 35 1.09 -4.07 -7.45
C CYS A 35 2.35 -4.02 -8.32
N THR A 36 2.88 -2.84 -8.63
CA THR A 36 4.14 -2.71 -9.38
C THR A 36 5.30 -3.32 -8.61
N LEU A 37 5.41 -3.06 -7.30
CA LEU A 37 6.42 -3.68 -6.44
C LEU A 37 6.34 -5.22 -6.46
N ILE A 38 5.13 -5.78 -6.37
CA ILE A 38 4.90 -7.22 -6.45
C ILE A 38 5.38 -7.77 -7.80
N CYS A 39 4.96 -7.15 -8.91
CA CYS A 39 5.38 -7.58 -10.24
C CYS A 39 6.89 -7.52 -10.41
N THR A 40 7.54 -6.42 -9.99
CA THR A 40 9.00 -6.28 -10.07
C THR A 40 9.72 -7.35 -9.25
N ALA A 41 9.28 -7.61 -8.01
CA ALA A 41 9.87 -8.65 -7.16
C ALA A 41 9.65 -10.07 -7.70
N ALA A 42 8.47 -10.33 -8.25
CA ALA A 42 8.12 -11.60 -8.90
C ALA A 42 9.02 -11.86 -10.11
N THR A 43 9.17 -10.86 -11.00
CA THR A 43 10.08 -10.92 -12.15
C THR A 43 11.53 -11.15 -11.72
N ALA A 44 12.01 -10.48 -10.68
CA ALA A 44 13.37 -10.64 -10.19
C ALA A 44 13.66 -12.04 -9.61
N THR A 45 12.63 -12.75 -9.14
CA THR A 45 12.77 -14.07 -8.50
C THR A 45 12.26 -15.23 -9.36
N GLY A 46 11.72 -14.96 -10.55
CA GLY A 46 11.11 -15.97 -11.42
C GLY A 46 9.85 -16.61 -10.82
N ILE A 47 9.22 -15.96 -9.85
CA ILE A 47 7.98 -16.42 -9.21
C ILE A 47 6.79 -15.79 -9.95
N ASP A 48 5.70 -16.52 -10.08
CA ASP A 48 4.43 -15.98 -10.57
C ASP A 48 3.91 -14.90 -9.59
N PRO A 49 3.67 -13.64 -10.04
CA PRO A 49 3.22 -12.54 -9.18
C PRO A 49 1.92 -12.85 -8.43
N ASP A 50 1.04 -13.69 -8.97
CA ASP A 50 -0.23 -14.05 -8.34
C ASP A 50 -0.04 -14.94 -7.10
N ARG A 51 1.14 -15.58 -6.96
CA ARG A 51 1.53 -16.33 -5.75
C ARG A 51 1.91 -15.40 -4.59
N ILE A 52 2.22 -14.14 -4.85
CA ILE A 52 2.59 -13.16 -3.83
C ILE A 52 1.34 -12.54 -3.22
N LYS A 53 1.08 -12.84 -1.95
CA LYS A 53 -0.09 -12.31 -1.23
C LYS A 53 0.04 -10.80 -1.01
N PHE A 54 -0.88 -10.04 -1.60
CA PHE A 54 -0.97 -8.57 -1.43
C PHE A 54 -0.90 -8.10 0.03
N LEU A 55 -1.62 -8.76 0.95
CA LEU A 55 -1.59 -8.42 2.38
C LEU A 55 -0.21 -8.65 3.02
N GLY A 56 0.51 -9.67 2.58
CA GLY A 56 1.89 -9.92 2.99
C GLY A 56 2.80 -8.76 2.57
N THR A 57 2.68 -8.31 1.33
CA THR A 57 3.41 -7.14 0.81
C THR A 57 3.11 -5.87 1.60
N VAL A 58 1.84 -5.60 1.90
CA VAL A 58 1.45 -4.44 2.75
C VAL A 58 2.15 -4.49 4.11
N ARG A 59 2.18 -5.66 4.76
CA ARG A 59 2.81 -5.81 6.07
C ARG A 59 4.32 -5.58 6.00
N ILE A 60 4.98 -6.12 4.97
CA ILE A 60 6.43 -5.93 4.75
C ILE A 60 6.73 -4.45 4.48
N VAL A 61 6.02 -3.81 3.55
CA VAL A 61 6.24 -2.40 3.21
C VAL A 61 6.01 -1.49 4.42
N ARG A 62 4.93 -1.70 5.19
CA ARG A 62 4.68 -0.94 6.42
C ARG A 62 5.83 -1.06 7.41
N ARG A 63 6.33 -2.28 7.65
CA ARG A 63 7.50 -2.50 8.51
C ARG A 63 8.71 -1.72 8.00
N SER A 64 9.04 -1.84 6.72
CA SER A 64 10.20 -1.16 6.13
C SER A 64 10.10 0.37 6.18
N VAL A 65 8.90 0.94 6.03
CA VAL A 65 8.67 2.39 6.14
C VAL A 65 8.81 2.84 7.60
N THR A 66 8.25 2.11 8.56
CA THR A 66 8.39 2.42 9.98
C THR A 66 9.85 2.30 10.43
N ASP A 67 10.57 1.26 10.01
CA ASP A 67 11.99 1.06 10.33
C ASP A 67 12.86 2.17 9.74
N ARG A 68 12.54 2.68 8.53
CA ARG A 68 13.23 3.84 7.93
C ARG A 68 12.85 5.19 8.55
N ALA A 69 11.65 5.31 9.10
CA ALA A 69 11.16 6.52 9.76
C ALA A 69 11.59 6.60 11.23
N ALA A 70 12.13 5.51 11.79
CA ALA A 70 12.78 5.53 13.09
C ALA A 70 14.06 6.37 12.98
N PHE A 71 14.06 7.55 13.61
CA PHE A 71 15.30 8.26 13.87
C PHE A 71 16.18 7.38 14.75
N SER A 72 17.45 7.19 14.35
CA SER A 72 18.43 6.57 15.25
C SER A 72 18.52 7.44 16.51
N PRO A 73 18.54 6.86 17.72
CA PRO A 73 18.67 7.63 18.95
C PRO A 73 19.97 8.46 18.99
#